data_AF-A0A3N5TLD8-F1
#
_entry.id   AF-A0A3N5TLD8-F1
#
_cell.length_a   1.000
_cell.length_b   1.000
_cell.length_c   1.000
_cell.angle_alpha   90.00
_cell.angle_beta   90.00
_cell.angle_gamma   90.00
#
_symmetry.space_group_name_H-M   'P 1'
#
loop_
_entity.id
_entity.type
_entity.pdbx_description
1 polymer ?
#
loop_
_entity_poly.entity_id
_entity_poly.type
_entity_poly.pdbx_seq_one_letter_code
_entity_poly.pdbx_strand_id
1 'polypeptide(L)' 'MQNEELRESRAEVEAGLERYTEFYDFAPVGYLTLGRDGAIRQVNLTGARLLGVDRGRLSGRRFGVLV' A
#
# COMPACT_ATOMS: atom_id res chain seq x y z
N MET A 1 21.89 5.10 25.62
CA MET A 1 20.84 4.12 25.98
C MET A 1 19.47 4.57 25.48
N GLN A 2 18.63 5.35 26.18
CA GLN A 2 17.25 5.63 25.71
C GLN A 2 17.12 6.35 24.34
N ASN A 3 18.06 7.24 24.00
CA ASN A 3 18.10 7.89 22.67
C ASN A 3 18.62 6.95 21.57
N GLU A 4 19.44 5.97 21.95
CA GLU A 4 20.05 5.00 21.03
C GLU A 4 19.05 3.90 20.67
N GLU A 5 18.34 3.36 21.65
CA GLU A 5 17.19 2.45 21.45
C GLU A 5 16.10 3.09 20.58
N LEU A 6 15.81 4.39 20.78
CA LEU A 6 14.85 5.11 19.94
C LEU A 6 15.34 5.27 18.49
N ARG A 7 16.65 5.47 18.28
CA ARG A 7 17.24 5.57 16.93
C ARG A 7 17.24 4.22 16.23
N GLU A 8 17.60 3.16 16.93
CA GLU A 8 17.57 1.79 16.39
C GLU A 8 16.15 1.39 15.99
N SER A 9 15.17 1.61 16.88
CA SER A 9 13.76 1.34 16.57
C SER A 9 13.24 2.12 15.36
N ARG A 10 13.66 3.39 15.19
CA ARG A 10 13.31 4.18 13.99
C ARG A 10 13.94 3.61 12.72
N ALA A 11 15.22 3.24 12.78
CA ALA A 11 15.93 2.68 11.63
C ALA A 11 15.29 1.37 11.15
N GLU A 12 14.84 0.51 12.08
CA GLU A 12 14.13 -0.72 11.76
C GLU A 12 12.79 -0.46 11.04
N VAL A 13 12.02 0.53 11.53
CA VAL A 13 10.76 0.94 10.90
C VAL A 13 11.00 1.52 9.51
N GLU A 14 12.02 2.36 9.35
CA GLU A 14 12.38 2.95 8.06
C GLU A 14 12.80 1.87 7.05
N ALA A 15 13.65 0.92 7.45
CA ALA A 15 14.06 -0.20 6.61
C ALA A 15 12.87 -1.10 6.23
N GLY A 16 11.93 -1.31 7.16
CA GLY A 16 10.69 -2.04 6.88
C GLY A 16 9.81 -1.31 5.87
N LEU A 17 9.68 0.01 5.99
CA LEU A 17 8.88 0.84 5.08
C LEU A 17 9.50 0.91 3.68
N GLU A 18 10.83 1.01 3.59
CA GLU A 18 11.54 1.00 2.32
C GLU A 18 11.30 -0.32 1.57
N ARG A 19 11.52 -1.45 2.26
CA ARG A 19 11.26 -2.78 1.69
C ARG A 19 9.79 -2.96 1.29
N TYR A 20 8.85 -2.50 2.13
CA TYR A 20 7.44 -2.53 1.78
C TYR A 20 7.15 -1.73 0.50
N THR A 21 7.71 -0.53 0.38
CA THR A 21 7.49 0.35 -0.77
C THR A 21 8.03 -0.29 -2.05
N GLU A 22 9.24 -0.86 -2.00
CA GLU A 22 9.86 -1.53 -3.14
C GLU A 22 9.06 -2.75 -3.61
N PHE A 23 8.70 -3.65 -2.69
CA PHE A 23 8.01 -4.89 -3.04
C PHE A 23 6.52 -4.74 -3.29
N TYR A 24 5.85 -3.76 -2.67
CA TYR A 24 4.40 -3.59 -2.80
C TYR A 24 4.05 -2.47 -3.79
N ASP A 25 4.49 -1.23 -3.52
CA ASP A 25 4.07 -0.06 -4.30
C ASP A 25 4.70 -0.04 -5.70
N PHE A 26 5.93 -0.51 -5.85
CA PHE A 26 6.63 -0.61 -7.14
C PHE A 26 6.60 -1.99 -7.80
N ALA A 27 5.77 -2.91 -7.29
CA ALA A 27 5.57 -4.19 -7.95
C ALA A 27 5.07 -4.02 -9.40
N PRO A 28 5.53 -4.85 -10.35
CA PRO A 28 5.06 -4.80 -11.74
C PRO A 28 3.62 -5.33 -11.91
N VAL A 29 3.03 -5.88 -10.84
CA VAL A 29 1.66 -6.41 -10.80
C VAL A 29 0.75 -5.55 -9.92
N GLY A 30 -0.54 -5.49 -10.26
CA GLY A 30 -1.52 -4.79 -9.45
C GLY A 30 -1.92 -5.62 -8.22
N TYR A 31 -1.73 -5.07 -7.03
CA TYR A 31 -2.23 -5.63 -5.77
C TYR A 31 -3.47 -4.88 -5.30
N LEU A 32 -4.48 -5.64 -4.88
CA LEU A 32 -5.67 -5.11 -4.20
C LEU A 32 -5.94 -5.93 -2.94
N THR A 33 -6.20 -5.21 -1.85
CA THR A 33 -6.77 -5.79 -0.64
C THR A 33 -8.24 -5.41 -0.59
N LEU A 34 -9.14 -6.39 -0.60
CA LEU A 34 -10.58 -6.16 -0.58
C LEU A 34 -11.17 -6.53 0.78
N GLY A 35 -12.15 -5.76 1.23
CA GLY A 35 -13.04 -6.15 2.31
C GLY A 35 -14.01 -7.24 1.85
N ARG A 36 -14.68 -7.90 2.80
CA ARG A 36 -15.72 -8.91 2.51
C ARG A 36 -16.89 -8.35 1.68
N ASP A 37 -17.11 -7.05 1.75
CA ASP A 37 -18.10 -6.29 0.98
C ASP A 37 -17.62 -5.90 -0.44
N GLY A 38 -16.39 -6.28 -0.79
CA GLY A 38 -15.74 -5.93 -2.06
C GLY A 38 -15.16 -4.51 -2.08
N ALA A 39 -15.16 -3.79 -0.95
CA ALA A 39 -14.56 -2.47 -0.86
C ALA A 39 -13.04 -2.56 -0.88
N ILE A 40 -12.38 -1.73 -1.70
CA ILE A 40 -10.92 -1.64 -1.76
C ILE A 40 -10.41 -1.04 -0.44
N ARG A 41 -9.61 -1.81 0.30
CA ARG A 41 -8.93 -1.38 1.52
C ARG A 41 -7.53 -0.86 1.23
N GLN A 42 -6.84 -1.48 0.29
CA GLN A 42 -5.53 -1.06 -0.19
C GLN A 42 -5.40 -1.37 -1.68
N VAL A 43 -4.61 -0.56 -2.36
CA VAL A 43 -4.22 -0.75 -3.75
C VAL A 43 -2.81 -0.17 -3.91
N ASN A 44 -1.94 -0.91 -4.62
CA ASN A 44 -0.60 -0.42 -4.94
C ASN A 44 -0.62 0.54 -6.14
N LEU A 45 0.52 1.17 -6.47
CA LEU A 45 0.59 2.15 -7.56
C LEU A 45 0.24 1.53 -8.91
N THR A 46 0.73 0.31 -9.18
CA THR A 46 0.44 -0.41 -10.42
C THR A 46 -1.06 -0.71 -10.54
N GLY A 47 -1.71 -1.18 -9.48
CA GLY A 47 -3.15 -1.44 -9.46
C GLY A 47 -3.98 -0.18 -9.69
N ALA A 48 -3.60 0.94 -9.08
CA ALA A 48 -4.26 2.23 -9.30
C ALA A 48 -4.13 2.69 -10.77
N ARG A 49 -2.94 2.53 -11.35
CA ARG A 49 -2.69 2.82 -12.78
C ARG A 49 -3.53 1.93 -13.69
N LEU A 50 -3.62 0.62 -13.41
CA LEU A 50 -4.42 -0.33 -14.19
C LEU A 50 -5.92 -0.01 -14.13
N LEU A 51 -6.42 0.45 -12.97
CA LEU A 51 -7.79 0.89 -12.81
C LEU A 51 -8.07 2.28 -13.40
N GLY A 52 -7.05 3.02 -13.83
CA GLY A 52 -7.21 4.36 -14.41
C GLY A 52 -7.73 5.40 -13.42
N VAL A 53 -7.60 5.16 -12.11
CA VAL A 53 -8.10 6.04 -11.04
C VAL A 53 -6.98 6.33 -10.06
N ASP A 54 -6.89 7.59 -9.63
CA ASP A 54 -5.96 7.99 -8.58
C ASP A 54 -6.12 7.13 -7.31
N ARG A 55 -5.00 6.67 -6.75
CA ARG A 55 -4.96 5.80 -5.56
C ARG A 55 -5.73 6.40 -4.38
N GLY A 56 -5.63 7.70 -4.16
CA GLY A 56 -6.32 8.40 -3.08
C GLY A 56 -7.84 8.34 -3.21
N ARG A 57 -8.36 8.11 -4.42
CA ARG A 57 -9.80 8.00 -4.72
C ARG A 57 -10.32 6.57 -4.76
N LEU A 58 -9.46 5.56 -4.60
CA LEU A 58 -9.85 4.15 -4.68
C LEU A 58 -10.26 3.56 -3.32
N SER A 59 -9.73 4.08 -2.22
CA SER A 59 -10.05 3.58 -0.88
C SER A 59 -11.56 3.64 -0.60
N GLY A 60 -12.11 2.53 -0.12
CA GLY A 60 -13.53 2.38 0.21
C GLY A 60 -14.47 2.15 -0.98
N ARG A 61 -14.02 2.34 -2.23
CA ARG A 61 -14.85 2.05 -3.41
C ARG A 61 -14.98 0.54 -3.61
N ARG A 62 -16.13 0.09 -4.10
CA ARG A 62 -16.31 -1.31 -4.48
C ARG A 62 -15.56 -1.61 -5.77
N PHE A 63 -14.73 -2.66 -5.74
CA PHE A 63 -13.92 -3.06 -6.89
C PHE A 63 -14.79 -3.40 -8.12
N GLY A 64 -15.87 -4.15 -7.93
CA GLY A 64 -16.76 -4.57 -9.03
C GLY A 64 -17.56 -3.45 -9.73
N VAL A 65 -17.39 -2.18 -9.34
CA VAL A 65 -17.97 -1.02 -10.05
C VAL A 65 -16.95 -0.41 -11.03
N LEU A 66 -15.68 -0.80 -10.92
CA LEU A 66 -14.57 -0.26 -11.72
C LEU A 66 -14.16 -1.17 -12.89
N VAL A 67 -14.70 -2.38 -12.96
CA VAL A 67 -14.40 -3.43 -13.94
C VAL A 67 -15.66 -4.02 -14.52
#